data_AF-A0A3B0PWB7-F1
#
_entry.id   AF-A0A3B0PWB7-F1
#
_cell.length_a   1.000
_cell.length_b   1.000
_cell.length_c   1.000
_cell.angle_alpha   90.00
_cell.angle_beta   90.00
_cell.angle_gamma   90.00
#
_symmetry.space_group_name_H-M   'P 1'
#
loop_
_entity.id
_entity.type
_entity.pdbx_description
1 polymer ?
#
loop_
_entity_poly.entity_id
_entity_poly.type
_entity_poly.pdbx_seq_one_letter_code
_entity_poly.pdbx_strand_id
1 'polypeptide(L)'
;MFKLFEQTDKDDEKILAQTHSLSTKAMLLAITRMTNLDNDEDNQKNNDKGWNFEAIKNFDQKFIDITKKNNYLSLKQDKRYLDDRFINDAILSPGVKRILREATKVFNAILKQFSQEYDVTKVVIELARELSEEKELENTKNYKKLIKKNGDKISERLKALGTAEDKIEEILKSPTKSYKVLLW
;
A
#
# COMPACT_ATOMS: atom_id res chain seq x y z
N MET A 1 -34.61 6.66 17.50
CA MET A 1 -34.91 7.37 16.23
C MET A 1 -33.80 8.39 16.01
N PHE A 2 -32.70 8.00 15.34
CA PHE A 2 -31.55 8.87 15.09
C PHE A 2 -31.66 9.47 13.70
N LYS A 3 -31.97 10.78 13.62
CA LYS A 3 -31.70 11.62 12.45
C LYS A 3 -30.29 12.17 12.63
N LEU A 4 -29.35 11.75 11.80
CA LEU A 4 -28.03 12.38 11.69
C LEU A 4 -27.42 12.13 10.32
N PHE A 5 -28.16 12.55 9.28
CA PHE A 5 -27.64 12.78 7.94
C PHE A 5 -28.44 13.93 7.35
N GLU A 6 -28.18 15.15 7.83
CA GLU A 6 -28.37 16.32 6.98
C GLU A 6 -27.07 16.50 6.21
N GLN A 7 -27.13 16.15 4.91
CA GLN A 7 -26.17 16.59 3.93
C GLN A 7 -26.17 18.11 3.93
N THR A 8 -25.03 18.70 4.26
CA THR A 8 -24.68 20.02 3.74
C THR A 8 -23.64 19.80 2.66
N ASP A 9 -24.11 19.83 1.42
CA ASP A 9 -23.30 20.15 0.25
C ASP A 9 -22.67 21.52 0.50
N LYS A 10 -21.34 21.55 0.67
CA LYS A 10 -20.49 22.71 0.39
C LYS A 10 -19.02 22.27 0.39
N ASP A 11 -18.41 22.58 -0.74
CA ASP A 11 -16.99 22.72 -1.01
C ASP A 11 -16.21 21.43 -1.32
N ASP A 12 -15.94 21.29 -2.63
CA ASP A 12 -15.01 20.38 -3.30
C ASP A 12 -13.54 20.57 -2.86
N GLU A 13 -13.26 20.58 -1.55
CA GLU A 13 -11.99 20.08 -1.07
C GLU A 13 -12.12 18.56 -0.99
N LYS A 14 -11.63 17.87 -2.02
CA LYS A 14 -11.15 16.49 -1.85
C LYS A 14 -10.05 16.54 -0.79
N ILE A 15 -10.44 16.56 0.47
CA ILE A 15 -9.71 15.91 1.55
C ILE A 15 -9.43 14.54 0.96
N LEU A 16 -8.17 14.29 0.63
CA LEU A 16 -7.70 12.98 0.25
C LEU A 16 -7.86 12.12 1.50
N ALA A 17 -9.11 11.73 1.80
CA ALA A 17 -9.45 10.89 2.91
C ALA A 17 -8.66 9.61 2.64
N GLN A 18 -7.59 9.42 3.41
CA GLN A 18 -6.72 8.26 3.28
C GLN A 18 -7.63 7.05 3.47
N THR A 19 -7.98 6.39 2.37
CA THR A 19 -8.76 5.17 2.42
C THR A 19 -7.88 4.13 3.09
N HIS A 20 -8.35 3.58 4.21
CA HIS A 20 -7.65 2.52 4.90
C HIS A 20 -7.50 1.30 3.98
N SER A 21 -6.39 0.58 4.09
CA SER A 21 -6.10 -0.61 3.25
C SER A 21 -7.02 -1.81 3.56
N LEU A 22 -7.72 -1.77 4.69
CA LEU A 22 -8.71 -2.75 5.10
C LEU A 22 -10.13 -2.19 4.93
N SER A 23 -11.07 -3.03 4.51
CA SER A 23 -12.49 -2.70 4.54
C SER A 23 -13.01 -2.64 5.98
N THR A 24 -14.09 -1.90 6.23
CA THR A 24 -14.74 -1.85 7.55
C THR A 24 -15.12 -3.24 8.06
N LYS A 25 -15.56 -4.13 7.17
CA LYS A 25 -15.86 -5.53 7.50
C LYS A 25 -14.63 -6.30 7.97
N ALA A 26 -13.49 -6.12 7.30
CA ALA A 26 -12.23 -6.75 7.69
C ALA A 26 -11.72 -6.20 9.03
N MET A 27 -11.84 -4.88 9.24
CA MET A 27 -11.51 -4.24 10.52
C MET A 27 -12.37 -4.77 11.66
N LEU A 28 -13.70 -4.79 11.49
CA LEU A 28 -14.62 -5.32 12.50
C LEU A 28 -14.33 -6.78 12.84
N LEU A 29 -14.09 -7.63 11.83
CA LEU A 29 -13.73 -9.03 12.05
C LEU A 29 -12.45 -9.15 12.89
N ALA A 30 -11.43 -8.36 12.56
CA ALA A 30 -10.16 -8.39 13.28
C ALA A 30 -10.32 -7.85 14.72
N ILE A 31 -11.05 -6.75 14.91
CA ILE A 31 -11.32 -6.16 16.23
C ILE A 31 -12.08 -7.13 17.13
N THR A 32 -13.16 -7.73 16.63
CA THR A 32 -13.92 -8.74 17.39
C THR A 32 -13.06 -9.93 17.78
N ARG A 33 -12.13 -10.35 16.90
CA ARG A 33 -11.19 -11.42 17.24
C ARG A 33 -10.16 -11.01 18.27
N MET A 34 -9.62 -9.80 18.16
CA MET A 34 -8.72 -9.19 19.16
C MET A 34 -9.37 -9.24 20.55
N THR A 35 -10.58 -8.70 20.67
CA THR A 35 -11.31 -8.65 21.94
C THR A 35 -11.67 -10.03 22.48
N ASN A 36 -12.04 -11.00 21.64
CA ASN A 36 -12.39 -12.34 22.10
C ASN A 36 -11.16 -13.16 22.56
N LEU A 37 -10.00 -12.95 21.93
CA LEU A 37 -8.76 -13.64 22.29
C LEU A 37 -8.11 -13.06 23.55
N ASP A 38 -8.29 -11.76 23.80
CA ASP A 38 -7.89 -11.14 25.07
C ASP A 38 -8.67 -11.70 26.27
N ASN A 39 -9.92 -12.15 26.05
CA ASN A 39 -10.82 -12.70 27.07
C ASN A 39 -10.74 -14.23 27.25
N ASP A 40 -9.85 -14.91 26.53
CA ASP A 40 -9.71 -16.36 26.51
C ASP A 40 -8.42 -16.78 27.23
N GLU A 41 -8.54 -17.23 28.48
CA GLU A 41 -7.40 -17.52 29.39
C GLU A 41 -6.45 -18.59 28.84
N ASP A 42 -6.95 -19.54 28.02
CA ASP A 42 -6.14 -20.58 27.40
C ASP A 42 -5.28 -20.06 26.23
N ASN A 43 -5.69 -18.96 25.59
CA ASN A 43 -4.99 -18.35 24.45
C ASN A 43 -3.98 -17.26 24.85
N GLN A 44 -4.07 -16.69 26.05
CA GLN A 44 -3.07 -15.74 26.56
C GLN A 44 -1.66 -16.33 26.69
N LYS A 45 -1.54 -17.67 26.84
CA LYS A 45 -0.24 -18.37 26.94
C LYS A 45 0.65 -18.28 25.70
N ASN A 46 0.09 -17.93 24.53
CA ASN A 46 0.82 -17.95 23.27
C ASN A 46 1.28 -16.56 22.80
N ASN A 47 1.04 -15.49 23.56
CA ASN A 47 1.40 -14.14 23.11
C ASN A 47 1.67 -13.14 24.25
N ASP A 48 2.94 -13.04 24.66
CA ASP A 48 3.41 -12.09 25.67
C ASP A 48 3.27 -10.60 25.27
N LYS A 49 2.92 -10.29 24.01
CA LYS A 49 2.87 -8.93 23.44
C LYS A 49 1.45 -8.40 23.17
N GLY A 50 0.42 -9.18 23.52
CA GLY A 50 -0.99 -8.83 23.31
C GLY A 50 -1.48 -9.09 21.87
N TRP A 51 -2.79 -9.30 21.70
CA TRP A 51 -3.38 -9.58 20.39
C TRP A 51 -3.50 -8.29 19.57
N ASN A 52 -2.85 -8.25 18.42
CA ASN A 52 -2.99 -7.18 17.43
C ASN A 52 -3.31 -7.77 16.04
N PHE A 53 -3.55 -6.92 15.04
CA PHE A 53 -3.91 -7.39 13.69
C PHE A 53 -2.89 -8.37 13.09
N GLU A 54 -1.60 -8.08 13.23
CA GLU A 54 -0.54 -8.95 12.69
C GLU A 54 -0.46 -10.28 13.45
N ALA A 55 -0.70 -10.27 14.77
CA ALA A 55 -0.76 -11.48 15.58
C ALA A 55 -1.95 -12.37 15.19
N ILE A 56 -3.15 -11.81 15.02
CA ILE A 56 -4.33 -12.57 14.58
C ILE A 56 -4.10 -13.16 13.19
N LYS A 57 -3.56 -12.37 12.28
CA LYS A 57 -3.27 -12.81 10.90
C LYS A 57 -2.34 -14.01 10.85
N ASN A 58 -1.36 -14.09 11.77
CA ASN A 58 -0.32 -15.11 11.74
C ASN A 58 -0.56 -16.28 12.70
N PHE A 59 -1.36 -16.09 13.77
CA PHE A 59 -1.50 -17.08 14.84
C PHE A 59 -2.95 -17.52 15.13
N ASP A 60 -3.99 -16.76 14.75
CA ASP A 60 -5.38 -17.23 14.90
C ASP A 60 -5.78 -18.08 13.69
N GLN A 61 -5.67 -19.40 13.84
CA GLN A 61 -5.99 -20.36 12.79
C GLN A 61 -7.39 -20.17 12.21
N LYS A 62 -8.38 -19.83 13.04
CA LYS A 62 -9.75 -19.60 12.56
C LYS A 62 -9.83 -18.34 11.69
N PHE A 63 -9.10 -17.28 12.02
CA PHE A 63 -9.02 -16.08 11.17
C PHE A 63 -8.29 -16.36 9.85
N ILE A 64 -7.21 -17.13 9.90
CA ILE A 64 -6.49 -17.62 8.71
C ILE A 64 -7.44 -18.42 7.80
N ASP A 65 -8.27 -19.30 8.38
CA ASP A 65 -9.20 -20.11 7.60
C ASP A 65 -10.35 -19.28 6.99
N ILE A 66 -10.87 -18.29 7.73
CA ILE A 66 -11.89 -17.35 7.24
C ILE A 66 -11.34 -16.51 6.08
N THR A 67 -10.12 -16.00 6.21
CA THR A 67 -9.48 -15.19 5.16
C THR A 67 -9.14 -16.02 3.92
N LYS A 68 -8.65 -17.26 4.09
CA LYS A 68 -8.43 -18.20 2.98
C LYS A 68 -9.71 -18.52 2.21
N LYS A 69 -10.83 -18.74 2.91
CA LYS A 69 -12.14 -19.01 2.27
C LYS A 69 -12.71 -17.82 1.52
N ASN A 70 -12.50 -16.60 2.01
CA ASN A 70 -13.00 -15.37 1.41
C ASN A 70 -12.08 -14.77 0.35
N ASN A 71 -10.94 -15.40 0.03
CA ASN A 71 -10.04 -14.92 -1.00
C ASN A 71 -10.56 -15.30 -2.40
N TYR A 72 -11.66 -14.65 -2.80
CA TYR A 72 -12.26 -14.72 -4.14
C TYR A 72 -11.30 -14.22 -5.24
N LEU A 73 -10.18 -13.60 -4.87
CA LEU A 73 -9.09 -13.21 -5.79
C LEU A 73 -8.20 -14.38 -6.20
N SER A 74 -8.40 -15.58 -5.65
CA SER A 74 -7.84 -16.78 -6.25
C SER A 74 -8.62 -17.12 -7.53
N LEU A 75 -8.31 -16.41 -8.63
CA LEU A 75 -8.39 -17.01 -9.94
C LEU A 75 -7.60 -18.32 -9.83
N LYS A 76 -8.30 -19.43 -9.59
CA LYS A 76 -7.67 -20.74 -9.54
C LYS A 76 -7.08 -20.96 -10.92
N GLN A 77 -5.76 -21.05 -10.97
CA GLN A 77 -5.02 -21.37 -12.17
C GLN A 77 -5.28 -22.84 -12.51
N ASP A 78 -6.42 -23.10 -13.15
CA ASP A 78 -6.91 -24.42 -13.55
C ASP A 78 -6.40 -24.83 -14.94
N LYS A 79 -5.72 -23.93 -15.64
CA LYS A 79 -5.18 -24.13 -16.98
C LYS A 79 -3.68 -24.40 -16.96
N ARG A 80 -3.23 -25.18 -17.96
CA ARG A 80 -1.81 -25.48 -18.23
C ARG A 80 -0.96 -24.21 -18.44
N TYR A 81 -1.57 -23.10 -18.88
CA TYR A 81 -0.91 -21.84 -19.19
C TYR A 81 -1.41 -20.72 -18.30
N LEU A 82 -0.49 -19.90 -17.80
CA LEU A 82 -0.74 -18.76 -16.92
C LEU A 82 -1.72 -17.76 -17.56
N ASP A 83 -2.78 -17.42 -16.83
CA ASP A 83 -3.74 -16.40 -17.20
C ASP A 83 -3.24 -15.01 -16.77
N ASP A 84 -3.29 -14.01 -17.66
CA ASP A 84 -2.82 -12.66 -17.40
C ASP A 84 -3.97 -11.67 -17.10
N ARG A 85 -5.23 -12.13 -17.16
CA ARG A 85 -6.43 -11.29 -16.96
C ARG A 85 -6.47 -10.61 -15.60
N PHE A 86 -5.93 -11.25 -14.56
CA PHE A 86 -5.85 -10.68 -13.21
C PHE A 86 -5.06 -9.36 -13.15
N ILE A 87 -4.15 -9.13 -14.11
CA ILE A 87 -3.34 -7.90 -14.18
C ILE A 87 -4.21 -6.68 -14.53
N ASN A 88 -5.36 -6.89 -15.18
CA ASN A 88 -6.27 -5.81 -15.54
C ASN A 88 -6.89 -5.17 -14.30
N ASP A 89 -7.32 -6.01 -13.36
CA ASP A 89 -8.00 -5.60 -12.13
C ASP A 89 -7.02 -5.14 -11.05
N ALA A 90 -5.72 -5.41 -11.22
CA ALA A 90 -4.68 -4.95 -10.32
C ALA A 90 -4.50 -3.42 -10.40
N ILE A 91 -4.38 -2.76 -9.25
CA ILE A 91 -4.04 -1.32 -9.16
C ILE A 91 -2.52 -1.17 -9.34
N LEU A 92 -2.07 -1.25 -10.58
CA LEU A 92 -0.67 -1.14 -10.99
C LEU A 92 -0.51 -0.05 -12.05
N SER A 93 0.67 0.56 -12.13
CA SER A 93 0.96 1.52 -13.19
C SER A 93 0.93 0.85 -14.58
N PRO A 94 0.60 1.56 -15.66
CA PRO A 94 0.51 0.97 -17.01
C PRO A 94 1.79 0.26 -17.46
N GLY A 95 2.97 0.80 -17.09
CA GLY A 95 4.25 0.19 -17.38
C GLY A 95 4.43 -1.16 -16.69
N VAL A 96 4.07 -1.24 -15.40
CA VAL A 96 4.14 -2.49 -14.63
C VAL A 96 3.15 -3.52 -15.18
N LYS A 97 1.93 -3.11 -15.53
CA LYS A 97 0.95 -4.00 -16.17
C LYS A 97 1.49 -4.61 -17.46
N ARG A 98 2.14 -3.79 -18.31
CA ARG A 98 2.75 -4.26 -19.56
C ARG A 98 3.87 -5.28 -19.31
N ILE A 99 4.78 -4.99 -18.38
CA ILE A 99 5.89 -5.88 -18.04
C ILE A 99 5.37 -7.24 -17.57
N LEU A 100 4.40 -7.25 -16.66
CA LEU A 100 3.83 -8.50 -16.14
C LEU A 100 3.13 -9.32 -17.23
N ARG A 101 2.38 -8.69 -18.14
CA ARG A 101 1.76 -9.40 -19.27
C ARG A 101 2.79 -10.03 -20.20
N GLU A 102 3.84 -9.31 -20.54
CA GLU A 102 4.91 -9.84 -21.39
C GLU A 102 5.65 -10.99 -20.69
N ALA A 103 5.92 -10.87 -19.39
CA ALA A 103 6.50 -11.96 -18.60
C ALA A 103 5.61 -13.21 -18.64
N THR A 104 4.29 -13.07 -18.46
CA THR A 104 3.34 -14.20 -18.57
C THR A 104 3.39 -14.87 -19.94
N LYS A 105 3.49 -14.10 -21.03
CA LYS A 105 3.63 -14.65 -22.39
C LYS A 105 4.93 -15.44 -22.56
N VAL A 106 6.04 -14.92 -22.06
CA VAL A 106 7.35 -15.60 -22.10
C VAL A 106 7.28 -16.92 -21.32
N PHE A 107 6.71 -16.92 -20.12
CA PHE A 107 6.53 -18.15 -19.34
C PHE A 107 5.67 -19.17 -20.09
N ASN A 108 4.57 -18.74 -20.71
CA ASN A 108 3.72 -19.64 -21.49
C ASN A 108 4.44 -20.20 -22.72
N ALA A 109 5.32 -19.44 -23.36
CA ALA A 109 6.15 -19.92 -24.47
C ALA A 109 7.17 -20.97 -24.01
N ILE A 110 7.83 -20.74 -22.86
CA ILE A 110 8.75 -21.71 -22.25
C ILE A 110 8.01 -23.01 -21.91
N LEU A 111 6.86 -22.91 -21.22
CA LEU A 111 6.03 -24.06 -20.91
C LEU A 111 5.61 -24.81 -22.18
N LYS A 112 5.19 -24.11 -23.23
CA LYS A 112 4.80 -24.75 -24.49
C LYS A 112 5.96 -25.48 -25.17
N GLN A 113 7.15 -24.90 -25.18
CA GLN A 113 8.33 -25.45 -25.84
C GLN A 113 8.89 -26.67 -25.11
N PHE A 114 8.96 -26.61 -23.78
CA PHE A 114 9.75 -27.59 -23.00
C PHE A 114 8.91 -28.61 -22.22
N SER A 115 7.59 -28.42 -22.09
CA SER A 115 6.74 -29.29 -21.26
C SER A 115 6.55 -30.73 -21.78
N GLN A 116 7.04 -31.06 -22.96
CA GLN A 116 7.06 -32.45 -23.45
C GLN A 116 8.26 -33.23 -22.90
N GLU A 117 9.36 -32.55 -22.60
CA GLU A 117 10.64 -33.16 -22.21
C GLU A 117 11.00 -32.86 -20.74
N TYR A 118 10.55 -31.72 -20.22
CA TYR A 118 10.92 -31.22 -18.89
C TYR A 118 9.67 -30.79 -18.12
N ASP A 119 9.60 -31.19 -16.86
CA ASP A 119 8.59 -30.69 -15.93
C ASP A 119 9.15 -29.51 -15.13
N VAL A 120 8.46 -28.37 -15.17
CA VAL A 120 8.92 -27.15 -14.49
C VAL A 120 8.48 -27.21 -13.03
N THR A 121 9.39 -27.65 -12.16
CA THR A 121 9.11 -27.82 -10.72
C THR A 121 9.26 -26.55 -9.89
N LYS A 122 10.07 -25.59 -10.37
CA LYS A 122 10.36 -24.34 -9.66
C LYS A 122 10.55 -23.18 -10.63
N VAL A 123 9.93 -22.05 -10.31
CA VAL A 123 10.13 -20.77 -11.00
C VAL A 123 10.78 -19.80 -10.02
N VAL A 124 11.88 -19.18 -10.43
CA VAL A 124 12.57 -18.12 -9.66
C VAL A 124 12.28 -16.79 -10.35
N ILE A 125 11.73 -15.84 -9.60
CA ILE A 125 11.43 -14.49 -10.10
C ILE A 125 12.31 -13.52 -9.34
N GLU A 126 13.23 -12.90 -10.06
CA GLU A 126 14.01 -11.78 -9.55
C GLU A 126 13.29 -10.48 -9.89
N LEU A 127 13.01 -9.67 -8.88
CA LEU A 127 12.51 -8.31 -9.05
C LEU A 127 13.60 -7.37 -8.55
N ALA A 128 13.83 -6.28 -9.27
CA ALA A 128 14.66 -5.19 -8.79
C ALA A 128 13.99 -4.60 -7.53
N ARG A 129 14.38 -5.11 -6.36
CA ARG A 129 14.02 -4.50 -5.08
C ARG A 129 15.00 -3.37 -4.86
N GLU A 130 14.50 -2.14 -4.86
CA GLU A 130 15.26 -1.06 -4.27
C GLU A 130 15.21 -1.22 -2.74
N LEU A 131 16.36 -1.65 -2.21
CA LEU A 131 16.84 -1.38 -0.85
C LEU A 131 16.16 -2.19 0.29
N SER A 132 16.94 -2.52 1.32
CA SER A 132 16.43 -3.10 2.57
C SER A 132 15.50 -2.11 3.27
N GLU A 133 14.61 -2.59 4.15
CA GLU A 133 13.73 -1.74 4.98
C GLU A 133 14.50 -0.60 5.66
N GLU A 134 15.72 -0.89 6.11
CA GLU A 134 16.64 0.07 6.73
C GLU A 134 17.05 1.21 5.78
N LYS A 135 17.31 0.88 4.52
CA LYS A 135 17.65 1.86 3.48
C LYS A 135 16.43 2.61 2.96
N GLU A 136 15.22 2.01 2.97
CA GLU A 136 13.98 2.75 2.74
C GLU A 136 13.70 3.78 3.84
N LEU A 137 13.92 3.40 5.10
CA LEU A 137 13.85 4.29 6.26
C LEU A 137 14.86 5.44 6.15
N GLU A 138 16.10 5.12 5.76
CA GLU A 138 17.15 6.10 5.55
C GLU A 138 16.81 7.06 4.40
N ASN A 139 16.33 6.55 3.28
CA ASN A 139 15.88 7.36 2.14
C ASN A 139 14.72 8.27 2.53
N THR A 140 13.74 7.77 3.28
CA THR A 140 12.61 8.58 3.77
C THR A 140 13.10 9.69 4.70
N LYS A 141 14.07 9.39 5.58
CA LYS A 141 14.68 10.38 6.48
C LYS A 141 15.46 11.44 5.69
N ASN A 142 16.23 11.03 4.69
CA ASN A 142 17.00 11.92 3.83
C ASN A 142 16.10 12.80 2.96
N TYR A 143 15.02 12.25 2.43
CA TYR A 143 14.01 12.98 1.67
C TYR A 143 13.31 14.04 2.53
N LYS A 144 12.89 13.69 3.76
CA LYS A 144 12.32 14.67 4.71
C LYS A 144 13.28 15.80 5.05
N LYS A 145 14.57 15.47 5.28
CA LYS A 145 15.62 16.48 5.51
C LYS A 145 15.78 17.40 4.30
N LEU A 146 15.76 16.86 3.09
CA LEU A 146 15.88 17.63 1.86
C LEU A 146 14.69 18.58 1.66
N ILE A 147 13.47 18.12 1.90
CA ILE A 147 12.26 18.97 1.85
C ILE A 147 12.39 20.14 2.82
N LYS A 148 12.76 19.85 4.08
CA LYS A 148 12.93 20.90 5.10
C LYS A 148 13.95 21.94 4.66
N LYS A 149 15.14 21.49 4.23
CA LYS A 149 16.21 22.36 3.74
C LYS A 149 15.76 23.23 2.55
N ASN A 150 14.97 22.68 1.64
CA ASN A 150 14.45 23.46 0.51
C ASN A 150 13.37 24.46 0.96
N GLY A 151 12.50 24.09 1.90
CA GLY A 151 11.53 25.00 2.51
C GLY A 151 12.20 26.17 3.23
N ASP A 152 13.27 25.91 3.98
CA ASP A 152 14.05 26.95 4.66
C ASP A 152 14.65 27.93 3.64
N LYS A 153 15.27 27.43 2.56
CA LYS A 153 15.81 28.26 1.46
C LYS A 153 14.75 29.12 0.77
N ILE A 154 13.58 28.54 0.48
CA ILE A 154 12.47 29.27 -0.14
C ILE A 154 12.00 30.39 0.81
N SER A 155 11.88 30.08 2.10
CA SER A 155 11.47 31.05 3.13
C SER A 155 12.44 32.20 3.23
N GLU A 156 13.74 31.93 3.35
CA GLU A 156 14.79 32.96 3.41
C GLU A 156 14.74 33.88 2.18
N ARG A 157 14.60 33.31 0.98
CA ARG A 157 14.55 34.08 -0.27
C ARG A 157 13.30 34.95 -0.37
N LEU A 158 12.14 34.43 0.03
CA LEU A 158 10.89 35.21 0.02
C LEU A 158 10.86 36.30 1.10
N LYS A 159 11.46 36.03 2.28
CA LYS A 159 11.65 37.05 3.33
C LYS A 159 12.58 38.17 2.86
N ALA A 160 13.67 37.84 2.15
CA ALA A 160 14.58 38.84 1.57
C ALA A 160 13.90 39.73 0.53
N LEU A 161 12.84 39.24 -0.14
CA LEU A 161 12.02 40.00 -1.08
C LEU A 161 10.87 40.78 -0.40
N GLY A 162 10.79 40.76 0.94
CA GLY A 162 9.74 41.46 1.68
C GLY A 162 8.37 40.79 1.62
N THR A 163 8.31 39.50 1.31
CA THR A 163 7.04 38.75 1.28
C THR A 163 6.54 38.53 2.71
N ALA A 164 5.25 38.80 2.95
CA ALA A 164 4.61 38.56 4.24
C ALA A 164 4.60 37.07 4.63
N GLU A 165 4.70 36.76 5.93
CA GLU A 165 4.87 35.39 6.44
C GLU A 165 3.69 34.47 6.12
N ASP A 166 2.47 34.98 6.13
CA ASP A 166 1.24 34.27 5.75
C ASP A 166 1.30 33.75 4.30
N LYS A 167 1.81 34.58 3.38
CA LYS A 167 1.99 34.21 1.97
C LYS A 167 3.12 33.20 1.78
N ILE A 168 4.18 33.29 2.58
CA ILE A 168 5.27 32.31 2.57
C ILE A 168 4.72 30.94 2.99
N GLU A 169 3.93 30.90 4.07
CA GLU A 169 3.33 29.66 4.55
C GLU A 169 2.38 29.03 3.52
N GLU A 170 1.58 29.85 2.82
CA GLU A 170 0.73 29.39 1.71
C GLU A 170 1.54 28.78 0.56
N ILE A 171 2.67 29.41 0.19
CA ILE A 171 3.56 28.91 -0.86
C ILE A 171 4.20 27.58 -0.47
N LEU A 172 4.65 27.43 0.79
CA LEU A 172 5.25 26.20 1.32
C LEU A 172 4.27 25.04 1.38
N LYS A 173 2.99 25.31 1.63
CA LYS A 173 1.91 24.29 1.60
C LYS A 173 1.58 23.81 0.19
N SER A 174 1.97 24.54 -0.85
CA SER A 174 1.77 24.17 -2.25
C SER A 174 3.06 23.65 -2.90
N PRO A 175 3.19 22.35 -3.18
CA PRO A 175 4.39 21.76 -3.79
C PRO A 175 4.77 22.43 -5.12
N THR A 176 3.78 22.76 -5.94
CA THR A 176 3.99 23.40 -7.25
C THR A 176 4.50 24.83 -7.13
N LYS A 177 3.94 25.63 -6.21
CA LYS A 177 4.40 27.01 -5.98
C LYS A 177 5.80 27.02 -5.37
N SER A 178 6.03 26.17 -4.36
CA SER A 178 7.35 25.98 -3.74
C SER A 178 8.44 25.62 -4.75
N TYR A 179 8.15 24.68 -5.65
CA TYR A 179 9.11 24.25 -6.67
C TYR A 179 9.44 25.37 -7.67
N LYS A 180 8.45 26.17 -8.07
CA LYS A 180 8.68 27.35 -8.93
C LYS A 180 9.64 28.35 -8.27
N VAL A 181 9.48 28.64 -6.98
CA VAL A 181 10.36 29.57 -6.25
C VAL A 181 11.76 28.99 -6.07
N LEU A 182 11.89 27.67 -5.90
CA LEU A 182 13.17 27.00 -5.80
C LEU A 182 13.98 27.04 -7.11
N LEU A 183 13.30 27.00 -8.26
CA LEU A 183 13.91 27.01 -9.59
C LEU A 183 14.15 28.41 -10.16
N TRP A 184 13.38 29.40 -9.71
CA TRP A 184 13.58 30.81 -10.02
C TRP A 184 14.89 31.32 -9.42
#